data_AF-A0A117DS89-F1
#
_entry.id   AF-A0A117DS89-F1
#
_cell.length_a   1.000
_cell.length_b   1.000
_cell.length_c   1.000
_cell.angle_alpha   90.00
_cell.angle_beta   90.00
_cell.angle_gamma   90.00
#
_symmetry.space_group_name_H-M   'P 1'
#
loop_
_entity.id
_entity.type
_entity.pdbx_description
1 polymer ?
#
loop_
_entity_poly.entity_id
_entity_poly.type
_entity_poly.pdbx_seq_one_letter_code
_entity_poly.pdbx_strand_id
1 'polypeptide(L)'
;MLKSELAREIGIDPSVMTKRHREYCRLADIDENERYLDANTVADLRAASEMVSNGTARNWPEAVRRRLGQHVDPVPPSSVAEIIQRLSALETNVQLIANQLERIESSLRDRPQPTMMSRPVGPTPAPMPVRPPAPAPHVQQPTTEWSGED
;
A
#
# COMPACT_ATOMS: atom_id res chain seq x y z
N MET A 1 -28.93 23.70 22.86
CA MET A 1 -28.55 25.11 22.57
C MET A 1 -29.22 25.57 21.27
N LEU A 2 -29.56 26.84 21.08
CA LEU A 2 -30.15 27.30 19.81
C LEU A 2 -29.09 27.58 18.73
N LYS A 3 -29.47 27.42 17.46
CA LYS A 3 -28.60 27.71 16.29
C LYS A 3 -28.13 29.18 16.28
N SER A 4 -29.02 30.10 16.62
CA SER A 4 -28.72 31.54 16.71
C SER A 4 -27.76 31.90 17.85
N GLU A 5 -27.81 31.17 18.96
CA GLU A 5 -26.88 31.36 20.08
C GLU A 5 -25.48 30.91 19.68
N LEU A 6 -25.37 29.72 19.06
CA LEU A 6 -24.09 29.20 18.55
C LEU A 6 -23.49 30.13 17.49
N ALA A 7 -24.32 30.68 16.62
CA ALA A 7 -23.90 31.63 15.59
C ALA A 7 -23.26 32.87 16.22
N ARG A 8 -23.89 33.43 17.27
CA ARG A 8 -23.37 34.58 18.01
C ARG A 8 -22.06 34.25 18.73
N GLU A 9 -21.97 33.07 19.33
CA GLU A 9 -20.78 32.63 20.06
C GLU A 9 -19.57 32.50 19.14
N ILE A 10 -19.74 31.92 17.95
CA ILE A 10 -18.65 31.74 16.98
C ILE A 10 -18.45 32.98 16.09
N GLY A 11 -19.28 34.02 16.26
CA GLY A 11 -19.17 35.28 15.51
C GLY A 11 -19.53 35.15 14.03
N ILE A 12 -20.51 34.30 13.69
CA ILE A 12 -21.01 34.14 12.32
C ILE A 12 -22.49 34.52 12.21
N ASP A 13 -22.94 34.85 11.00
CA ASP A 13 -24.35 35.14 10.76
C ASP A 13 -25.25 33.92 11.05
N PRO A 14 -26.41 34.11 11.71
CA PRO A 14 -27.36 33.02 11.98
C PRO A 14 -27.80 32.26 10.73
N SER A 15 -27.95 32.96 9.60
CA SER A 15 -28.27 32.33 8.30
C SER A 15 -27.14 31.42 7.81
N VAL A 16 -25.88 31.78 8.05
CA VAL A 16 -24.72 30.95 7.73
C VAL A 16 -24.67 29.74 8.65
N MET A 17 -24.94 29.91 9.95
CA MET A 17 -25.03 28.79 10.89
C MET A 17 -26.11 27.78 10.49
N THR A 18 -27.29 28.23 10.07
CA THR A 18 -28.34 27.33 9.57
C THR A 18 -27.87 26.52 8.35
N LYS A 19 -27.17 27.15 7.40
CA LYS A 19 -26.59 26.44 6.25
C LYS A 19 -25.51 25.45 6.67
N ARG A 20 -24.63 25.84 7.59
CA ARG A 20 -23.55 25.00 8.13
C ARG A 20 -24.08 23.79 8.90
N HIS A 21 -25.14 23.99 9.68
CA HIS A 21 -25.85 22.93 10.39
C HIS A 21 -26.48 21.93 9.43
N ARG A 22 -27.20 22.40 8.39
CA ARG A 22 -27.74 21.51 7.35
C ARG A 22 -26.66 20.65 6.71
N GLU A 23 -25.54 21.26 6.36
CA GLU A 23 -24.41 20.54 5.78
C GLU A 23 -23.81 19.52 6.76
N TYR A 24 -23.73 19.86 8.05
CA TYR A 24 -23.32 18.92 9.09
C TYR A 24 -24.27 17.72 9.20
N CYS A 25 -25.59 17.95 9.30
CA CYS A 25 -26.60 16.89 9.35
C CYS A 25 -26.49 15.96 8.13
N ARG A 26 -26.29 16.53 6.94
CA ARG A 26 -26.09 15.78 5.70
C ARG A 26 -24.84 14.88 5.72
N LEU A 27 -23.76 15.32 6.34
CA LEU A 27 -22.49 14.58 6.41
C LEU A 27 -22.46 13.56 7.56
N ALA A 28 -23.13 13.88 8.66
CA ALA A 28 -23.25 13.02 9.83
C ALA A 28 -24.38 11.98 9.71
N ASP A 29 -25.23 12.08 8.67
CA ASP A 29 -26.43 11.26 8.45
C ASP A 29 -27.44 11.35 9.62
N ILE A 30 -27.73 12.59 10.04
CA ILE A 30 -28.63 12.92 11.15
C ILE A 30 -29.76 13.82 10.64
N ASP A 31 -30.94 13.76 11.28
CA ASP A 31 -32.09 14.64 10.96
C ASP A 31 -31.77 16.12 11.25
N GLU A 32 -32.20 17.02 10.35
CA GLU A 32 -32.02 18.48 10.45
C GLU A 32 -33.07 19.14 11.35
N ASN A 33 -34.20 18.46 11.61
CA ASN A 33 -35.42 19.02 12.19
C ASN A 33 -35.35 19.31 13.70
N GLU A 34 -34.20 19.10 14.34
CA GLU A 34 -34.04 19.41 15.75
C GLU A 34 -34.09 20.91 16.03
N ARG A 35 -34.99 21.30 16.95
CA ARG A 35 -35.15 22.68 17.40
C ARG A 35 -33.96 23.14 18.24
N TYR A 36 -33.36 22.22 18.99
CA TYR A 36 -32.20 22.45 19.84
C TYR A 36 -31.05 21.57 19.40
N LEU A 37 -29.85 22.13 19.37
CA LEU A 37 -28.63 21.39 19.12
C LEU A 37 -28.24 20.59 20.36
N ASP A 38 -27.98 19.30 20.16
CA ASP A 38 -27.31 18.44 21.12
C ASP A 38 -25.88 18.92 21.44
N ALA A 39 -25.37 18.55 22.61
CA ALA A 39 -24.04 18.91 23.07
C ALA A 39 -22.94 18.44 22.11
N ASN A 40 -23.08 17.24 21.53
CA ASN A 40 -22.11 16.70 20.58
C ASN A 40 -22.09 17.53 19.29
N THR A 41 -23.27 17.81 18.72
CA THR A 41 -23.42 18.66 17.54
C THR A 41 -22.84 20.06 17.79
N VAL A 42 -23.07 20.65 18.96
CA VAL A 42 -22.47 21.94 19.32
C VAL A 42 -20.94 21.86 19.35
N ALA A 43 -20.38 20.83 20.00
CA ALA A 43 -18.93 20.63 20.08
C ALA A 43 -18.31 20.45 18.68
N ASP A 44 -18.95 19.67 17.82
CA ASP A 44 -18.46 19.38 16.47
C ASP A 44 -18.53 20.62 15.56
N LEU A 45 -19.61 21.40 15.65
CA LEU A 45 -19.74 22.66 14.91
C LEU A 45 -18.72 23.71 15.35
N ARG A 46 -18.39 23.78 16.66
CA ARG A 46 -17.32 24.65 17.18
C ARG A 46 -15.97 24.21 16.62
N ALA A 47 -15.63 22.94 16.77
CA ALA A 47 -14.37 22.38 16.30
C ALA A 47 -14.20 22.57 14.78
N ALA A 48 -15.25 22.32 14.00
CA ALA A 48 -15.23 22.54 12.55
C ALA A 48 -15.04 24.03 12.21
N SER A 49 -15.64 24.96 12.97
CA SER A 49 -15.44 26.38 12.71
C SER A 49 -14.03 26.85 13.06
N GLU A 50 -13.47 26.33 14.14
CA GLU A 50 -12.08 26.58 14.52
C GLU A 50 -11.11 26.07 13.46
N MET A 51 -11.32 24.87 12.90
CA MET A 51 -10.49 24.34 11.80
C MET A 51 -10.50 25.22 10.55
N VAL A 52 -11.65 25.82 10.22
CA VAL A 52 -11.75 26.75 9.08
C VAL A 52 -11.07 28.08 9.40
N SER A 53 -11.27 28.62 10.61
CA SER A 53 -10.66 29.89 11.03
C SER A 53 -9.13 29.81 11.15
N ASN A 54 -8.61 28.68 11.63
CA ASN A 54 -7.18 28.44 11.77
C ASN A 54 -6.51 27.98 10.46
N GLY A 55 -7.28 27.80 9.37
CA GLY A 55 -6.77 27.34 8.08
C GLY A 55 -6.37 25.86 8.03
N THR A 56 -6.65 25.08 9.08
CA THR A 56 -6.40 23.64 9.12
C THR A 56 -7.26 22.90 8.08
N ALA A 57 -8.48 23.39 7.83
CA ALA A 57 -9.35 22.89 6.77
C ALA A 57 -9.57 23.99 5.72
N ARG A 58 -9.55 23.61 4.43
CA ARG A 58 -9.72 24.56 3.32
C ARG A 58 -11.16 25.07 3.22
N ASN A 59 -12.13 24.24 3.60
CA ASN A 59 -13.54 24.58 3.55
C ASN A 59 -14.33 23.92 4.68
N TRP A 60 -15.56 24.39 4.90
CA TRP A 60 -16.45 23.87 5.94
C TRP A 60 -16.77 22.37 5.80
N PRO A 61 -17.16 21.84 4.62
CA PRO A 61 -17.38 20.41 4.45
C PRO A 61 -16.18 19.54 4.82
N GLU A 62 -14.96 20.00 4.48
CA GLU A 62 -13.72 19.32 4.85
C GLU A 62 -13.50 19.32 6.37
N ALA A 63 -13.71 20.46 7.04
CA ALA A 63 -13.61 20.57 8.49
C ALA A 63 -14.56 19.60 9.19
N VAL A 64 -15.81 19.53 8.73
CA VAL A 64 -16.81 18.59 9.26
C VAL A 64 -16.39 17.14 9.01
N ARG A 65 -15.97 16.78 7.79
CA ARG A 65 -15.49 15.42 7.50
C ARG A 65 -14.29 15.03 8.34
N ARG A 66 -13.35 15.95 8.58
CA ARG A 66 -12.19 15.72 9.44
C ARG A 66 -12.63 15.48 10.88
N ARG A 67 -13.58 16.27 11.37
CA ARG A 67 -14.15 16.11 12.71
C ARG A 67 -14.90 14.79 12.89
N LEU A 68 -15.64 14.36 11.88
CA LEU A 68 -16.36 13.07 11.86
C LEU A 68 -15.45 11.87 11.57
N GLY A 69 -14.14 12.07 11.34
CA GLY A 69 -13.21 10.99 10.97
C GLY A 69 -13.46 10.41 9.56
N GLN A 70 -14.25 11.09 8.73
CA GLN A 70 -14.59 10.70 7.36
C GLN A 70 -13.65 11.32 6.31
N HIS A 71 -12.74 12.21 6.71
CA HIS A 71 -11.80 12.82 5.79
C HIS A 71 -10.70 11.82 5.43
N VAL A 72 -10.58 11.55 4.14
CA VAL A 72 -9.48 10.79 3.55
C VAL A 72 -8.54 11.81 2.93
N ASP A 73 -7.28 11.80 3.37
CA ASP A 73 -6.27 12.67 2.78
C ASP A 73 -6.13 12.38 1.29
N PRO A 74 -6.09 13.42 0.44
CA PRO A 74 -5.94 13.23 -1.00
C PRO A 74 -4.63 12.51 -1.28
N VAL A 75 -4.70 11.40 -2.02
CA VAL A 75 -3.51 10.65 -2.45
C VAL A 75 -2.65 11.59 -3.30
N PRO A 76 -1.37 11.81 -2.95
CA PRO A 76 -0.53 12.73 -3.71
C PRO A 76 -0.32 12.21 -5.14
N PRO A 77 -0.29 13.09 -6.15
CA PRO A 77 -0.20 12.69 -7.55
C PRO A 77 1.11 11.95 -7.87
N SER A 78 2.17 12.22 -7.11
CA SER A 78 3.45 11.51 -7.19
C SER A 78 3.30 10.02 -6.88
N SER A 79 2.54 9.67 -5.84
CA SER A 79 2.30 8.27 -5.48
C SER A 79 1.49 7.54 -6.54
N VAL A 80 0.51 8.22 -7.18
CA VAL A 80 -0.24 7.65 -8.30
C VAL A 80 0.68 7.38 -9.50
N ALA A 81 1.56 8.33 -9.83
CA ALA A 81 2.52 8.17 -10.92
C ALA A 81 3.49 7.01 -10.66
N GLU A 82 4.00 6.88 -9.44
CA GLU A 82 4.86 5.76 -9.04
C GLU A 82 4.14 4.41 -9.14
N ILE A 83 2.88 4.33 -8.69
CA ILE A 83 2.07 3.12 -8.81
C ILE A 83 1.89 2.72 -10.27
N ILE A 84 1.54 3.67 -11.14
CA ILE A 84 1.38 3.42 -12.58
C ILE A 84 2.70 2.92 -13.17
N GLN A 85 3.82 3.56 -12.85
CA GLN A 85 5.14 3.16 -13.34
C GLN A 85 5.50 1.72 -12.91
N ARG A 86 5.24 1.36 -11.64
CA ARG A 86 5.46 0.01 -11.13
C ARG A 86 4.55 -1.02 -11.80
N LEU A 87 3.30 -0.68 -12.08
CA LEU A 87 2.38 -1.54 -12.82
C LEU A 87 2.87 -1.79 -14.25
N SER A 88 3.32 -0.76 -14.96
CA SER A 88 3.88 -0.91 -16.31
C SER A 88 5.16 -1.77 -16.33
N ALA A 89 6.02 -1.63 -15.31
CA ALA A 89 7.20 -2.47 -15.16
C ALA A 89 6.81 -3.95 -14.93
N LEU A 90 5.82 -4.20 -14.09
CA LEU A 90 5.31 -5.56 -13.84
C LEU A 90 4.71 -6.17 -15.11
N GLU A 91 3.92 -5.41 -15.88
CA GLU A 91 3.35 -5.85 -17.14
C GLU A 91 4.43 -6.24 -18.16
N THR A 92 5.47 -5.43 -18.27
CA THR A 92 6.64 -5.72 -19.14
C THR A 92 7.33 -7.02 -18.71
N ASN A 93 7.51 -7.22 -17.41
CA ASN A 93 8.13 -8.44 -16.88
C ASN A 93 7.28 -9.68 -17.17
N VAL A 94 5.96 -9.59 -17.02
CA VAL A 94 5.03 -10.68 -17.34
C VAL A 94 5.11 -11.04 -18.82
N GLN A 95 5.14 -10.06 -19.71
CA GLN A 95 5.29 -10.30 -21.16
C GLN A 95 6.64 -10.96 -21.49
N LEU A 96 7.72 -10.54 -20.84
CA LEU A 96 9.04 -11.14 -21.02
C LEU A 96 9.07 -12.61 -20.59
N ILE A 97 8.48 -12.94 -19.44
CA ILE A 97 8.36 -14.32 -18.95
C ILE A 97 7.51 -15.15 -19.92
N ALA A 98 6.39 -14.62 -20.40
CA ALA A 98 5.54 -15.31 -21.37
C ALA A 98 6.31 -15.66 -22.65
N ASN A 99 7.06 -14.69 -23.21
CA ASN A 99 7.91 -14.91 -24.38
C ASN A 99 9.03 -15.94 -24.13
N GLN A 100 9.59 -15.98 -22.92
CA GLN A 100 10.58 -17.00 -22.55
C GLN A 100 9.97 -18.39 -22.48
N LEU A 101 8.77 -18.52 -21.90
CA LEU A 101 8.05 -19.79 -21.84
C LEU A 101 7.72 -20.32 -23.24
N GLU A 102 7.28 -19.46 -24.16
CA GLU A 102 7.02 -19.84 -25.55
C GLU A 102 8.28 -20.38 -26.26
N ARG A 103 9.44 -19.74 -26.02
CA ARG A 103 10.72 -20.22 -26.56
C ARG A 103 11.11 -21.57 -25.98
N ILE A 104 10.93 -21.76 -24.68
CA ILE A 104 11.22 -23.04 -24.01
C ILE A 104 10.32 -24.13 -24.59
N GLU A 105 9.01 -23.89 -24.68
CA GLU A 105 8.06 -24.84 -25.25
C GLU A 105 8.46 -25.22 -26.69
N SER A 106 8.75 -24.23 -27.53
CA SER A 106 9.21 -24.46 -28.91
C SER A 106 10.47 -25.32 -28.95
N SER A 107 11.47 -25.02 -28.09
CA SER A 107 12.71 -25.79 -28.02
C SER A 107 12.53 -27.23 -27.53
N LEU A 108 11.53 -27.48 -26.68
CA LEU A 108 11.18 -28.83 -26.22
C LEU A 108 10.43 -29.61 -27.30
N ARG A 109 9.58 -28.93 -28.08
CA ARG A 109 8.84 -29.51 -29.22
C ARG A 109 9.77 -29.90 -30.36
N ASP A 110 10.75 -29.06 -30.68
CA ASP A 110 11.70 -29.29 -31.77
C ASP A 110 12.88 -30.20 -31.38
N ARG A 111 12.93 -30.70 -30.14
CA ARG A 111 14.01 -31.56 -29.68
C ARG A 111 13.89 -32.92 -30.38
N PRO A 112 14.83 -33.32 -31.25
CA PRO A 112 14.80 -34.64 -31.83
C PRO A 112 14.96 -35.67 -30.70
N GLN A 113 14.08 -36.68 -30.68
CA GLN A 113 14.26 -37.86 -29.83
C GLN A 113 15.69 -38.36 -30.01
N PRO A 114 16.46 -38.58 -28.93
CA PRO A 114 17.79 -39.15 -29.05
C PRO A 114 17.63 -40.50 -29.72
N THR A 115 18.03 -40.57 -31.00
CA THR A 115 18.11 -41.83 -31.71
C THR A 115 19.13 -42.65 -30.93
N MET A 116 18.66 -43.62 -30.15
CA MET A 116 19.50 -44.60 -29.48
C MET A 116 20.17 -45.43 -30.57
N MET A 117 21.24 -44.89 -31.16
CA MET A 117 22.16 -45.67 -31.96
C MET A 117 22.92 -46.57 -31.00
N SER A 118 22.48 -47.82 -30.91
CA SER A 118 23.20 -48.93 -30.32
C SER A 118 24.63 -48.94 -30.89
N ARG A 119 25.60 -48.44 -30.14
CA ARG A 119 27.02 -48.67 -30.43
C ARG A 119 27.33 -50.11 -29.97
N PRO A 120 27.97 -50.96 -30.80
CA PRO A 120 28.42 -52.26 -30.35
C PRO A 120 29.47 -52.07 -29.24
N VAL A 121 29.23 -52.70 -28.09
CA VAL A 121 30.12 -52.69 -26.93
C VAL A 121 31.34 -53.55 -27.26
N GLY A 122 32.49 -52.90 -27.49
CA GLY A 122 33.79 -53.58 -27.51
C GLY A 122 34.18 -54.06 -26.10
N PRO A 123 35.13 -55.01 -25.98
CA PRO A 123 35.48 -55.63 -24.70
C PRO A 123 36.00 -54.60 -23.69
N THR A 124 35.47 -54.70 -22.47
CA THR A 124 35.73 -53.83 -21.33
C THR A 124 37.21 -53.84 -20.93
N PRO A 125 37.91 -52.69 -20.84
CA PRO A 125 39.25 -52.65 -20.27
C PRO A 125 39.20 -52.87 -18.74
N ALA A 126 40.21 -53.56 -18.21
CA ALA A 126 40.33 -53.94 -16.81
C ALA A 126 40.29 -52.72 -15.84
N PRO A 127 39.75 -52.89 -14.62
CA PRO A 127 39.64 -51.80 -13.65
C PRO A 127 41.02 -51.33 -13.17
N MET A 128 41.27 -50.02 -13.26
CA MET A 128 42.46 -49.39 -12.69
C MET A 128 42.36 -49.29 -11.16
N PRO A 129 43.49 -49.33 -10.42
CA PRO A 129 43.49 -49.21 -8.98
C PRO A 129 43.02 -47.82 -8.52
N VAL A 130 42.06 -47.81 -7.59
CA VAL A 130 41.49 -46.60 -6.99
C VAL A 130 42.49 -45.97 -6.03
N ARG A 131 42.84 -44.69 -6.27
CA ARG A 131 43.67 -43.89 -5.37
C ARG A 131 42.83 -43.44 -4.16
N PRO A 132 43.34 -43.51 -2.91
CA PRO A 132 42.58 -43.10 -1.74
C PRO A 132 42.32 -41.58 -1.73
N PRO A 133 41.21 -41.14 -1.10
CA PRO A 133 40.81 -39.73 -1.06
C PRO A 133 41.80 -38.89 -0.24
N ALA A 134 42.01 -37.65 -0.69
CA ALA A 134 42.81 -36.66 0.02
C ALA A 134 42.10 -36.20 1.33
N PRO A 135 42.84 -35.86 2.39
CA PRO A 135 42.25 -35.35 3.63
C PRO A 135 41.55 -34.00 3.39
N ALA A 136 40.40 -33.81 4.06
CA ALA A 136 39.58 -32.62 3.95
C ALA A 136 40.29 -31.37 4.49
N PRO A 137 40.08 -30.19 3.88
CA PRO A 137 40.64 -28.94 4.36
C PRO A 137 40.01 -28.54 5.71
N HIS A 138 40.87 -28.11 6.63
CA HIS A 138 40.50 -27.56 7.93
C HIS A 138 39.67 -26.28 7.76
N VAL A 139 38.40 -26.29 8.18
CA VAL A 139 37.56 -25.10 8.22
C VAL A 139 37.88 -24.34 9.51
N GLN A 140 38.50 -23.18 9.40
CA GLN A 140 38.64 -22.25 10.52
C GLN A 140 37.25 -21.68 10.86
N GLN A 141 36.82 -21.86 12.11
CA GLN A 141 35.63 -21.21 12.64
C GLN A 141 35.90 -19.71 12.85
N PRO A 142 34.99 -18.80 12.45
CA PRO A 142 35.09 -17.41 12.85
C PRO A 142 34.75 -17.28 14.34
N THR A 143 35.68 -16.69 15.10
CA THR A 143 35.47 -16.17 16.44
C THR A 143 34.49 -15.00 16.38
N THR A 144 33.29 -15.18 16.94
CA THR A 144 32.36 -14.09 17.21
C THR A 144 32.81 -13.39 18.49
N GLU A 145 33.48 -12.25 18.36
CA GLU A 145 33.77 -11.36 19.49
C GLU A 145 32.58 -10.42 19.66
N TRP A 146 31.93 -10.53 20.82
CA TRP A 146 30.73 -9.78 21.21
C TRP A 146 31.20 -8.58 22.03
N SER A 147 31.37 -7.41 21.38
CA SER A 147 31.60 -6.15 22.09
C SER A 147 30.25 -5.56 22.50
N GLY A 148 29.91 -5.78 23.77
CA GLY A 148 28.97 -4.92 24.48
C GLY A 148 29.73 -3.71 25.02
N GLU A 149 29.21 -2.52 24.78
CA GLU A 149 29.60 -1.31 25.49
C GLU A 149 28.32 -0.55 25.87
N ASP A 150 28.25 -0.26 27.17
CA ASP A 150 27.28 0.53 27.93
C ASP A 150 27.23 2.01 27.49
#